data_AF-A0A7S0ZAD2-F1
#
_entry.id   AF-A0A7S0ZAD2-F1
#
_cell.length_a   1.000
_cell.length_b   1.000
_cell.length_c   1.000
_cell.angle_alpha   90.00
_cell.angle_beta   90.00
_cell.angle_gamma   90.00
#
_symmetry.space_group_name_H-M   'P 1'
#
loop_
_entity.id
_entity.type
_entity.pdbx_description
1 polymer ?
#
loop_
_entity_poly.entity_id
_entity_poly.type
_entity_poly.pdbx_seq_one_letter_code
_entity_poly.pdbx_strand_id
1 'polypeptide(L)'
;EIEGVAESATFIDERLILKQETNSKLLTQQLGYFTESGHTSDLKLHRRLPIPTAIIDQISNAQFRFTAYIFPQINRACFSVDHKLFLWNYETTSEIYAYDAFDQVIVHVALVRPRSLVFVGDVQYLLAVATPSHVHLVGVCFTPHGSLQQHTLSKNSP
;
A
#
# COMPACT_ATOMS: atom_id res chain seq x y z
N GLU A 1 10.75 47.24 -7.04
CA GLU A 1 9.66 46.70 -6.20
C GLU A 1 9.33 45.30 -6.66
N ILE A 2 10.00 44.32 -6.06
CA ILE A 2 9.74 42.89 -6.25
C ILE A 2 9.15 42.43 -4.92
N GLU A 3 7.88 42.74 -4.69
CA GLU A 3 7.21 42.43 -3.41
C GLU A 3 5.73 42.08 -3.62
N GLY A 4 5.38 41.56 -4.81
CA GLY A 4 3.99 41.20 -5.14
C GLY A 4 3.75 39.73 -5.51
N VAL A 5 4.80 38.94 -5.75
CA VAL A 5 4.68 37.54 -6.23
C VAL A 5 4.97 36.52 -5.12
N ALA A 6 5.65 36.91 -4.05
CA ALA A 6 6.01 36.02 -2.94
C ALA A 6 4.85 35.72 -1.97
N GLU A 7 3.84 36.59 -1.87
CA GLU A 7 2.70 36.37 -0.95
C GLU A 7 1.65 35.38 -1.48
N SER A 8 1.62 35.10 -2.79
CA SER A 8 0.63 34.16 -3.35
C SER A 8 1.09 32.70 -3.30
N ALA A 9 2.39 32.44 -3.19
CA ALA A 9 2.94 31.08 -3.16
C ALA A 9 2.84 30.42 -1.77
N THR A 10 2.91 31.22 -0.70
CA THR A 10 2.83 30.72 0.68
C THR A 10 1.41 30.37 1.13
N PHE A 11 0.39 30.90 0.44
CA PHE A 11 -1.03 30.66 0.76
C PHE A 11 -1.58 29.31 0.27
N ILE A 12 -0.87 28.63 -0.64
CA ILE A 12 -1.34 27.36 -1.22
C ILE A 12 -0.94 26.15 -0.35
N ASP A 13 0.10 26.28 0.48
CA ASP A 13 0.59 25.18 1.32
C ASP A 13 -0.23 24.96 2.61
N GLU A 14 -0.59 26.03 3.34
CA GLU A 14 -1.33 25.86 4.60
C GLU A 14 -2.72 25.26 4.39
N ARG A 15 -3.40 25.56 3.28
CA ARG A 15 -4.74 25.00 2.99
C ARG A 15 -4.70 23.56 2.52
N LEU A 16 -3.57 23.06 2.04
CA LEU A 16 -3.42 21.66 1.68
C LEU A 16 -3.11 20.80 2.92
N ILE A 17 -2.24 21.30 3.80
CA ILE A 17 -1.91 20.68 5.09
C ILE A 17 -3.16 20.59 5.98
N LEU A 18 -3.93 21.68 6.08
CA LEU A 18 -5.18 21.70 6.84
C LEU A 18 -6.26 20.78 6.25
N LYS A 19 -6.30 20.58 4.92
CA LYS A 19 -7.24 19.64 4.30
C LYS A 19 -6.90 18.19 4.61
N GLN A 20 -5.61 17.82 4.66
CA GLN A 20 -5.21 16.45 5.03
C GLN A 20 -5.54 16.12 6.50
N GLU A 21 -5.24 17.02 7.44
CA GLU A 21 -5.58 16.80 8.85
C GLU A 21 -7.08 16.88 9.13
N THR A 22 -7.80 17.76 8.42
CA THR A 22 -9.26 17.85 8.54
C THR A 22 -9.91 16.58 7.98
N ASN A 23 -9.38 16.01 6.90
CA ASN A 23 -9.87 14.75 6.35
C ASN A 23 -9.56 13.56 7.28
N SER A 24 -8.42 13.52 7.98
CA SER A 24 -8.15 12.43 8.94
C SER A 24 -9.08 12.50 10.16
N LYS A 25 -9.35 13.71 10.67
CA LYS A 25 -10.30 13.95 11.77
C LYS A 25 -11.75 13.73 11.32
N LEU A 26 -12.15 14.15 10.11
CA LEU A 26 -13.48 13.86 9.55
C LEU A 26 -13.67 12.36 9.29
N LEU A 27 -12.67 11.63 8.82
CA LEU A 27 -12.79 10.17 8.64
C LEU A 27 -12.90 9.44 9.98
N THR A 28 -12.22 9.92 11.02
CA THR A 28 -12.34 9.37 12.38
C THR A 28 -13.71 9.69 13.00
N GLN A 29 -14.31 10.83 12.65
CA GLN A 29 -15.65 11.26 13.08
C GLN A 29 -16.79 10.62 12.25
N GLN A 30 -16.57 10.39 10.95
CA GLN A 30 -17.49 9.67 10.05
C GLN A 30 -17.45 8.15 10.22
N LEU A 31 -16.49 7.58 10.95
CA LEU A 31 -16.63 6.22 11.48
C LEU A 31 -17.72 6.11 12.58
N GLY A 32 -18.36 7.23 12.95
CA GLY A 32 -19.57 7.31 13.76
C GLY A 32 -20.89 7.01 13.03
N TYR A 33 -20.88 6.43 11.82
CA TYR A 33 -22.11 5.91 11.18
C TYR A 33 -22.60 4.57 11.75
N PHE A 34 -21.98 4.07 12.82
CA PHE A 34 -22.59 3.04 13.64
C PHE A 34 -23.26 3.71 14.84
N THR A 35 -24.58 3.56 14.87
CA THR A 35 -25.52 3.97 15.93
C THR A 35 -26.05 5.40 15.88
N GLU A 36 -27.05 5.63 15.03
CA GLU A 36 -28.16 6.52 15.37
C GLU A 36 -29.49 6.00 14.78
N SER A 37 -29.83 4.78 15.16
CA SER A 37 -31.19 4.24 15.14
C SER A 37 -31.14 2.93 15.92
N GLY A 38 -32.19 2.58 16.65
CA GLY A 38 -32.26 1.39 17.53
C GLY A 38 -32.18 0.03 16.81
N HIS A 39 -31.46 -0.06 15.70
CA HIS A 39 -30.94 -1.31 15.14
C HIS A 39 -29.55 -1.56 15.74
N THR A 40 -29.43 -2.68 16.45
CA THR A 40 -28.12 -3.27 16.72
C THR A 40 -27.48 -3.54 15.37
N SER A 41 -26.49 -2.77 14.97
CA SER A 41 -25.71 -3.11 13.79
C SER A 41 -25.08 -4.48 14.01
N ASP A 42 -25.40 -5.46 13.17
CA ASP A 42 -24.83 -6.82 13.23
C ASP A 42 -23.30 -6.84 13.05
N LEU A 43 -22.73 -5.70 12.64
CA LEU A 43 -21.30 -5.51 12.51
C LEU A 43 -20.70 -5.01 13.82
N LYS A 44 -19.86 -5.85 14.42
CA LYS A 44 -19.01 -5.48 15.56
C LYS A 44 -17.57 -5.38 15.10
N LEU A 45 -16.92 -4.26 15.39
CA LEU A 45 -15.48 -4.13 15.20
C LEU A 45 -14.75 -5.21 16.01
N HIS A 46 -14.09 -6.13 15.31
CA HIS A 46 -13.37 -7.24 15.94
C HIS A 46 -11.93 -6.88 16.31
N ARG A 47 -11.21 -6.17 15.43
CA ARG A 47 -9.78 -5.89 15.60
C ARG A 47 -9.40 -4.58 14.91
N ARG A 48 -8.48 -3.83 15.53
CA ARG A 48 -7.71 -2.73 14.90
C ARG A 48 -6.24 -3.13 14.88
N LEU A 49 -5.58 -2.91 13.75
CA LEU A 49 -4.17 -3.22 13.57
C LEU A 49 -3.46 -1.95 13.13
N PRO A 50 -2.47 -1.45 13.91
CA PRO A 50 -1.70 -0.29 13.49
C PRO A 50 -0.80 -0.66 12.32
N ILE A 51 -0.71 0.21 11.32
CA ILE A 51 0.26 0.06 10.22
C ILE A 51 1.67 0.07 10.85
N PRO A 52 2.57 -0.84 10.45
CA PRO A 52 3.93 -0.86 10.98
C PRO A 52 4.66 0.47 10.75
N THR A 53 5.42 0.89 11.76
CA THR A 53 6.18 2.16 11.73
C THR A 53 7.14 2.21 10.54
N ALA A 54 7.78 1.11 10.18
CA ALA A 54 8.66 1.03 9.01
C ALA A 54 7.98 1.46 7.70
N ILE A 55 6.66 1.22 7.56
CA ILE A 55 5.89 1.66 6.39
C ILE A 55 5.46 3.12 6.57
N ILE A 56 5.07 3.53 7.78
CA ILE A 56 4.72 4.93 8.10
C ILE A 56 5.88 5.87 7.78
N ASP A 57 7.11 5.48 8.09
CA ASP A 57 8.30 6.25 7.80
C ASP A 57 8.49 6.44 6.29
N GLN A 58 8.20 5.41 5.49
CA GLN A 58 8.25 5.51 4.02
C GLN A 58 7.15 6.41 3.48
N ILE A 59 5.92 6.28 4.01
CA ILE A 59 4.79 7.14 3.62
C ILE A 59 5.11 8.61 3.91
N SER A 60 5.71 8.89 5.07
CA SER A 60 6.07 10.25 5.49
C SER A 60 7.13 10.89 4.58
N ASN A 61 7.99 10.05 3.96
CA ASN A 61 9.02 10.50 3.03
C ASN A 61 8.60 10.40 1.55
N ALA A 62 7.35 10.04 1.27
CA ALA A 62 6.84 9.88 -0.09
C ALA A 62 6.88 11.22 -0.86
N GLN A 63 7.38 11.19 -2.10
CA GLN A 63 7.55 12.39 -2.92
C GLN A 63 6.39 12.59 -3.89
N PHE A 64 5.79 11.51 -4.38
CA PHE A 64 4.80 11.56 -5.45
C PHE A 64 3.47 10.94 -5.06
N ARG A 65 3.49 9.68 -4.57
CA ARG A 65 2.26 8.90 -4.39
C ARG A 65 2.37 7.87 -3.29
N PHE A 66 1.29 7.76 -2.53
CA PHE A 66 1.02 6.62 -1.66
C PHE A 66 -0.33 6.00 -2.04
N THR A 67 -0.41 4.67 -2.06
CA THR A 67 -1.67 3.94 -2.21
C THR A 67 -1.61 2.63 -1.44
N ALA A 68 -2.74 2.24 -0.82
CA ALA A 68 -2.85 1.00 -0.04
C ALA A 68 -3.90 0.07 -0.65
N TYR A 69 -3.65 -1.23 -0.54
CA TYR A 69 -4.49 -2.31 -1.06
C TYR A 69 -4.59 -3.39 0.02
N ILE A 70 -5.70 -4.12 0.03
CA ILE A 70 -5.88 -5.29 0.90
C ILE A 70 -6.09 -6.51 0.01
N PHE A 71 -5.36 -7.58 0.29
CA PHE A 71 -5.42 -8.86 -0.42
C PHE A 71 -5.78 -9.98 0.56
N PRO A 72 -7.09 -10.16 0.86
CA PRO A 72 -7.54 -11.17 1.81
C PRO A 72 -7.19 -12.59 1.41
N GLN A 73 -7.03 -12.86 0.11
CA GLN A 73 -6.70 -14.17 -0.43
C GLN A 73 -5.32 -14.68 0.03
N ILE A 74 -4.45 -13.76 0.49
CA ILE A 74 -3.10 -14.06 0.97
C ILE A 74 -2.83 -13.51 2.36
N ASN A 75 -3.86 -13.00 3.05
CA ASN A 75 -3.73 -12.35 4.36
C ASN A 75 -2.68 -11.23 4.41
N ARG A 76 -2.56 -10.44 3.32
CA ARG A 76 -1.60 -9.34 3.23
C ARG A 76 -2.28 -8.02 2.94
N ALA A 77 -1.79 -6.97 3.59
CA ALA A 77 -1.96 -5.59 3.15
C ALA A 77 -0.78 -5.24 2.23
N CYS A 78 -1.04 -4.48 1.18
CA CYS A 78 -0.03 -4.03 0.25
C CYS A 78 -0.01 -2.52 0.16
N PHE A 79 1.18 -1.93 0.12
CA PHE A 79 1.37 -0.49 0.09
C PHE A 79 2.33 -0.15 -1.04
N SER A 80 1.94 0.79 -1.90
CA SER A 80 2.83 1.39 -2.89
C SER A 80 3.19 2.80 -2.42
N VAL A 81 4.48 3.06 -2.24
CA VAL A 81 5.03 4.37 -1.90
C VAL A 81 6.01 4.76 -3.00
N ASP A 82 5.62 5.71 -3.85
CA ASP A 82 6.30 6.07 -5.08
C ASP A 82 6.58 4.84 -5.95
N HIS A 83 7.83 4.42 -6.04
CA HIS A 83 8.29 3.28 -6.82
C HIS A 83 8.51 2.01 -5.96
N LYS A 84 8.24 2.08 -4.65
CA LYS A 84 8.46 0.98 -3.71
C LYS A 84 7.16 0.28 -3.37
N LEU A 85 7.23 -1.05 -3.26
CA LEU A 85 6.12 -1.89 -2.90
C LEU A 85 6.39 -2.58 -1.56
N PHE A 86 5.43 -2.55 -0.66
CA PHE A 86 5.49 -3.24 0.63
C PHE A 86 4.33 -4.23 0.75
N LEU A 87 4.60 -5.44 1.24
CA LEU A 87 3.60 -6.43 1.62
C LEU A 87 3.72 -6.72 3.11
N TRP A 88 2.64 -6.52 3.85
CA TRP A 88 2.59 -6.71 5.30
C TRP A 88 1.57 -7.79 5.66
N ASN A 89 2.00 -8.75 6.48
CA ASN A 89 1.13 -9.72 7.10
C ASN A 89 0.35 -9.07 8.25
N TYR A 90 -0.94 -8.83 8.04
CA TYR A 90 -1.78 -8.24 9.09
C TYR A 90 -2.23 -9.29 10.13
N GLU A 91 -2.02 -10.59 9.92
CA GLU A 91 -2.26 -11.61 10.94
C GLU A 91 -1.08 -11.73 11.91
N THR A 92 0.13 -11.76 11.35
CA THR A 92 1.39 -11.82 12.09
C THR A 92 2.09 -10.49 11.93
N THR A 93 1.79 -9.54 12.83
CA THR A 93 2.13 -8.11 12.74
C THR A 93 3.60 -7.78 12.47
N SER A 94 4.52 -8.76 12.55
CA SER A 94 5.97 -8.63 12.36
C SER A 94 6.46 -8.83 10.92
N GLU A 95 5.71 -9.46 10.01
CA GLU A 95 6.25 -9.80 8.69
C GLU A 95 5.97 -8.70 7.66
N ILE A 96 7.02 -7.97 7.28
CA ILE A 96 6.98 -6.96 6.21
C ILE A 96 8.01 -7.34 5.16
N TYR A 97 7.57 -7.31 3.91
CA TYR A 97 8.41 -7.51 2.74
C TYR A 97 8.43 -6.22 1.93
N ALA A 98 9.61 -5.80 1.51
CA ALA A 98 9.82 -4.64 0.66
C ALA A 98 10.36 -5.09 -0.70
N TYR A 99 9.81 -4.54 -1.77
CA TYR A 99 10.24 -4.75 -3.14
C TYR A 99 10.46 -3.40 -3.80
N ASP A 100 11.72 -3.13 -4.14
CA ASP A 100 12.22 -1.85 -4.63
C ASP A 100 13.02 -2.10 -5.92
N ALA A 101 12.30 -2.45 -6.98
CA ALA A 101 12.89 -2.77 -8.28
C ALA A 101 12.18 -2.07 -9.44
N PHE A 102 11.33 -1.08 -9.15
CA PHE A 102 10.65 -0.28 -10.17
C PHE A 102 11.37 1.06 -10.31
N ASP A 103 11.63 1.46 -11.55
CA ASP A 103 12.30 2.74 -11.84
C ASP A 103 11.31 3.92 -11.89
N GLN A 104 10.00 3.62 -11.90
CA GLN A 104 8.93 4.60 -12.02
C GLN A 104 7.91 4.43 -10.89
N VAL A 105 7.19 5.52 -10.62
CA VAL A 105 6.11 5.53 -9.63
C VAL A 105 5.05 4.48 -9.99
N ILE A 106 4.65 3.69 -9.00
CA ILE A 106 3.58 2.71 -9.12
C ILE A 106 2.24 3.46 -9.19
N VAL A 107 1.47 3.16 -10.23
CA VAL A 107 0.13 3.72 -10.48
C VAL A 107 -0.94 2.85 -9.85
N HIS A 108 -0.81 1.53 -9.99
CA HIS A 108 -1.79 0.57 -9.48
C HIS A 108 -1.17 -0.80 -9.18
N VAL A 109 -1.73 -1.53 -8.23
CA VAL A 109 -1.35 -2.92 -7.91
C VAL A 109 -2.60 -3.79 -7.83
N ALA A 110 -2.55 -4.97 -8.44
CA ALA A 110 -3.63 -5.95 -8.35
C ALA A 110 -3.08 -7.36 -8.07
N LEU A 111 -3.77 -8.12 -7.24
CA LEU A 111 -3.51 -9.55 -7.04
C LEU A 111 -4.27 -10.36 -8.08
N VAL A 112 -3.57 -11.19 -8.85
CA VAL A 112 -4.16 -12.06 -9.87
C VAL A 112 -3.71 -13.50 -9.69
N ARG A 113 -4.52 -14.45 -10.16
CA ARG A 113 -4.14 -15.86 -10.21
C ARG A 113 -3.30 -16.14 -11.46
N PRO A 114 -2.18 -16.87 -11.35
CA PRO A 114 -1.38 -17.27 -12.50
C PRO A 114 -2.20 -18.21 -13.39
N ARG A 115 -1.94 -18.14 -14.70
CA ARG A 115 -2.47 -19.12 -15.65
C ARG A 115 -1.79 -20.47 -15.39
N SER A 116 -2.58 -21.54 -15.38
CA SER A 116 -2.05 -22.90 -15.25
C SER A 116 -1.00 -23.19 -16.32
N LEU A 117 0.05 -23.93 -15.92
CA LEU A 117 1.14 -24.40 -16.79
C LEU A 117 2.09 -23.32 -17.34
N VAL A 118 1.93 -22.04 -16.97
CA VAL A 118 2.82 -20.96 -17.44
C VAL A 118 3.92 -20.63 -16.43
N PHE A 119 3.61 -20.72 -15.13
CA PHE A 119 4.54 -20.40 -14.05
C PHE A 119 5.03 -21.66 -13.36
N VAL A 120 6.21 -21.58 -12.72
CA VAL A 120 6.73 -22.64 -11.85
C VAL A 120 5.69 -22.95 -10.78
N GLY A 121 5.52 -24.23 -10.43
CA GLY A 121 4.43 -24.70 -9.55
C GLY A 121 4.34 -24.02 -8.19
N ASP A 122 5.42 -23.39 -7.72
CA ASP A 122 5.48 -22.71 -6.42
C ASP A 122 4.85 -21.31 -6.43
N VAL A 123 4.61 -20.72 -7.61
CA VAL A 123 3.97 -19.41 -7.74
C VAL A 123 2.45 -19.56 -7.60
N GLN A 124 1.91 -19.11 -6.47
CA GLN A 124 0.49 -19.25 -6.17
C GLN A 124 -0.34 -18.04 -6.62
N TYR A 125 0.26 -16.86 -6.57
CA TYR A 125 -0.35 -15.60 -7.00
C TYR A 125 0.66 -14.74 -7.75
N LEU A 126 0.16 -13.77 -8.50
CA LEU A 126 0.96 -12.72 -9.12
C LEU A 126 0.46 -11.36 -8.65
N LEU A 127 1.39 -10.43 -8.42
CA LEU A 127 1.09 -9.01 -8.32
C LEU A 127 1.32 -8.39 -9.69
N ALA A 128 0.23 -7.90 -10.30
CA ALA A 128 0.30 -7.05 -11.46
C ALA A 128 0.52 -5.60 -10.99
N VAL A 129 1.72 -5.08 -11.23
CA VAL A 129 2.15 -3.73 -10.83
C VAL A 129 2.22 -2.86 -12.07
N ALA A 130 1.35 -1.86 -12.15
CA ALA A 130 1.33 -0.91 -13.26
C ALA A 130 2.16 0.33 -12.91
N THR A 131 3.12 0.67 -13.77
CA THR A 131 3.81 1.96 -13.83
C THR A 131 3.29 2.74 -15.05
N PRO A 132 3.63 4.03 -15.23
CA PRO A 132 3.17 4.79 -16.40
C PRO A 132 3.55 4.17 -17.75
N SER A 133 4.67 3.43 -17.79
CA SER A 133 5.19 2.87 -19.03
C SER A 133 4.99 1.37 -19.19
N HIS A 134 4.91 0.60 -18.10
CA HIS A 134 4.90 -0.86 -18.15
C HIS A 134 3.97 -1.48 -17.10
N VAL A 135 3.56 -2.73 -17.37
CA VAL A 135 2.95 -3.60 -16.36
C VAL A 135 3.92 -4.72 -16.04
N HIS A 136 4.33 -4.79 -14.77
CA HIS A 136 5.24 -5.80 -14.25
C HIS A 136 4.44 -6.90 -13.55
N LEU A 137 4.87 -8.15 -13.71
CA LEU A 137 4.32 -9.29 -12.98
C LEU A 137 5.33 -9.77 -11.96
N VAL A 138 4.97 -9.70 -10.68
CA VAL A 138 5.80 -10.19 -9.56
C VAL A 138 5.19 -11.46 -9.02
N GLY A 139 5.97 -12.54 -8.97
CA GLY A 139 5.55 -13.81 -8.40
C GLY A 139 5.41 -13.75 -6.88
N VAL A 140 4.33 -14.31 -6.36
CA VAL A 140 4.07 -14.45 -4.92
C VAL A 140 4.08 -15.93 -4.57
N CYS A 141 5.09 -16.32 -3.80
CA CYS A 141 5.31 -17.69 -3.33
C CYS A 141 5.32 -17.71 -1.80
N PHE A 142 4.80 -18.78 -1.21
CA PHE A 142 4.82 -18.97 0.25
C PHE A 142 5.75 -20.11 0.62
N THR A 143 6.44 -19.97 1.75
CA THR A 143 7.12 -21.08 2.40
C THR A 143 6.09 -22.08 2.94
N PRO A 144 6.51 -23.32 3.27
CA PRO A 144 5.64 -24.29 3.94
C PRO A 144 4.99 -23.77 5.24
N HIS A 145 5.55 -22.72 5.84
CA HIS A 145 5.03 -22.08 7.06
C HIS A 145 4.13 -20.86 6.79
N GLY A 146 3.82 -20.54 5.52
CA GLY A 146 2.92 -19.44 5.15
C GLY A 146 3.55 -18.05 5.12
N SER A 147 4.88 -17.95 5.25
CA SER A 147 5.63 -16.71 5.06
C SER A 147 5.96 -16.49 3.58
N LEU A 148 6.09 -15.24 3.12
CA LEU A 148 6.43 -14.98 1.72
C LEU A 148 7.89 -15.33 1.44
N GLN A 149 8.15 -15.98 0.30
CA GLN A 149 9.50 -16.23 -0.18
C GLN A 149 9.98 -15.06 -1.04
N GLN A 150 11.13 -14.49 -0.69
CA GLN A 150 11.79 -13.49 -1.51
C GLN A 150 12.86 -14.16 -2.37
N HIS A 151 12.53 -14.46 -3.62
CA HIS A 151 13.54 -14.86 -4.60
C HIS A 151 14.17 -13.60 -5.19
N THR A 152 15.33 -13.21 -4.68
CA THR A 152 16.22 -12.30 -5.41
C THR A 152 16.77 -13.09 -6.59
N LEU A 153 16.27 -12.83 -7.80
CA LEU A 153 16.94 -13.28 -9.02
C LEU A 153 18.30 -12.58 -9.04
N SER A 154 19.34 -13.25 -8.50
CA SER A 154 20.72 -12.83 -8.70
C SER A 154 20.92 -12.75 -10.20
N LYS A 155 21.13 -11.54 -10.74
CA LYS A 155 21.66 -11.36 -12.08
C LYS A 155 23.08 -11.95 -12.09
N ASN A 156 23.18 -13.26 -12.27
CA ASN A 156 24.43 -13.89 -12.65
C ASN A 156 24.44 -13.93 -14.18
N SER A 157 25.25 -13.03 -14.74
CA SER A 157 25.86 -13.19 -16.08
C SER A 157 26.38 -14.62 -16.26
N PRO A 158 26.38 -15.08 -17.51
CA PRO A 158 27.63 -15.07 -18.26
C PRO A 158 27.69 -13.93 -19.28
#